data_AF-A0A2A1ZTQ9-F1
#
_entry.id   AF-A0A2A1ZTQ9-F1
#
_cell.length_a   1.000
_cell.length_b   1.000
_cell.length_c   1.000
_cell.angle_alpha   90.00
_cell.angle_beta   90.00
_cell.angle_gamma   90.00
#
_symmetry.space_group_name_H-M   'P 1'
#
loop_
_entity.id
_entity.type
_entity.pdbx_description
1 polymer ?
#
loop_
_entity_poly.entity_id
_entity_poly.type
_entity_poly.pdbx_seq_one_letter_code
_entity_poly.pdbx_strand_id
1 'polypeptide(L)'
;MKSSEEIMLLLELNGYDVTKYKLKKQLEYEESGNLDLYKHKKFSDLVISHYGYSQSTDFLNQNPLTYKETWPEEIKSIDQFYVTHPDINGEVAFKEFINDDSYNEVNKESILYDILDTYVEEYREASITRMENLKSMIILLPKKSKKYKKPSKGAFLFSIILFLVLALIYKNPSLLFLGYAEQLNDLLFDIPWYSAIGVVAIYILGIYAIINNFVGRYIRDVRSEKNKHAEKTFDKWEKDMKDARLKQSGMLEDYVDLVIKKPKKSYFELTTLIYPEKLMDKFKNYVKMINKKYDWMTKYYSKVMKIMRIVLIIGVLITVIFIMLGLSFIWGWLNVSV
;
A
#
# COMPACT_ATOMS: atom_id res chain seq x y z
N MET A 1 -24.28 17.98 3.40
CA MET A 1 -23.24 17.14 4.04
C MET A 1 -22.09 18.01 4.46
N LYS A 2 -21.48 17.72 5.60
CA LYS A 2 -20.19 18.31 6.00
C LYS A 2 -19.09 17.72 5.11
N SER A 3 -18.05 18.48 4.78
CA SER A 3 -16.93 18.03 3.93
C SER A 3 -16.25 16.74 4.43
N SER A 4 -16.34 16.51 5.74
CA SER A 4 -15.93 15.26 6.38
C SER A 4 -16.71 14.03 5.93
N GLU A 5 -18.01 14.20 5.72
CA GLU A 5 -18.93 13.17 5.28
C GLU A 5 -18.70 12.86 3.79
N GLU A 6 -18.36 13.86 2.97
CA GLU A 6 -18.02 13.68 1.55
C GLU A 6 -16.73 12.89 1.34
N ILE A 7 -15.70 13.16 2.14
CA ILE A 7 -14.44 12.39 2.11
C ILE A 7 -14.66 10.96 2.62
N MET A 8 -15.54 10.78 3.59
CA MET A 8 -15.93 9.47 4.11
C MET A 8 -16.60 8.64 3.02
N LEU A 9 -17.55 9.24 2.30
CA LEU A 9 -18.21 8.65 1.14
C LEU A 9 -17.19 8.32 0.04
N LEU A 10 -16.30 9.25 -0.33
CA LEU A 10 -15.25 9.05 -1.35
C LEU A 10 -14.33 7.86 -1.05
N LEU A 11 -14.06 7.55 0.21
CA LEU A 11 -13.19 6.44 0.59
C LEU A 11 -13.93 5.10 0.67
N GLU A 12 -15.16 5.14 1.19
CA GLU A 12 -16.06 3.98 1.22
C GLU A 12 -16.39 3.51 -0.20
N LEU A 13 -16.71 4.45 -1.10
CA LEU A 13 -17.00 4.21 -2.52
C LEU A 13 -15.80 3.68 -3.32
N ASN A 14 -14.58 3.90 -2.85
CA ASN A 14 -13.35 3.40 -3.49
C ASN A 14 -12.78 2.14 -2.79
N GLY A 15 -13.56 1.47 -1.94
CA GLY A 15 -13.17 0.22 -1.27
C GLY A 15 -12.14 0.39 -0.14
N TYR A 16 -12.01 1.60 0.40
CA TYR A 16 -11.18 1.88 1.56
C TYR A 16 -12.02 1.77 2.84
N ASP A 17 -11.69 0.77 3.66
CA ASP A 17 -12.29 0.56 4.98
C ASP A 17 -12.20 1.81 5.87
N VAL A 18 -13.36 2.46 6.01
CA VAL A 18 -13.62 3.75 6.69
C VAL A 18 -13.54 3.66 8.21
N THR A 19 -13.50 2.44 8.78
CA THR A 19 -13.44 2.24 10.23
C THR A 19 -12.04 2.54 10.82
N LYS A 20 -11.03 2.78 9.99
CA LYS A 20 -9.65 3.05 10.43
C LYS A 20 -9.44 4.52 10.82
N TYR A 21 -9.14 4.72 12.11
CA TYR A 21 -8.57 5.86 12.87
C TYR A 21 -7.87 7.04 12.14
N LYS A 22 -7.44 6.91 10.87
CA LYS A 22 -6.80 7.99 10.10
C LYS A 22 -7.78 9.04 9.61
N LEU A 23 -9.01 8.67 9.25
CA LEU A 23 -9.96 9.65 8.73
C LEU A 23 -10.31 10.71 9.77
N LYS A 24 -10.56 10.27 11.01
CA LYS A 24 -10.81 11.15 12.15
C LYS A 24 -9.66 12.14 12.39
N LYS A 25 -8.41 11.67 12.30
CA LYS A 25 -7.21 12.53 12.48
C LYS A 25 -6.92 13.45 11.31
N GLN A 26 -7.35 13.09 10.11
CA GLN A 26 -7.15 13.89 8.90
C GLN A 26 -8.17 15.04 8.85
N LEU A 27 -9.38 14.80 9.36
CA LEU A 27 -10.39 15.82 9.62
C LEU A 27 -10.00 16.78 10.75
N GLU A 28 -9.43 16.28 11.85
CA GLU A 28 -8.82 17.12 12.90
C GLU A 28 -7.67 18.00 12.36
N TYR A 29 -6.95 17.54 11.33
CA TYR A 29 -5.88 18.31 10.69
C TYR A 29 -6.43 19.42 9.78
N GLU A 30 -7.58 19.21 9.13
CA GLU A 30 -8.26 20.21 8.30
C GLU A 30 -8.85 21.37 9.11
N GLU A 31 -9.30 21.14 10.36
CA GLU A 31 -9.70 22.22 11.29
C GLU A 31 -8.54 23.21 11.59
N SER A 32 -7.29 22.81 11.36
CA SER A 32 -6.08 23.58 11.71
C SER A 32 -5.35 24.27 10.53
N GLY A 33 -5.93 24.26 9.31
CA GLY A 33 -5.60 25.27 8.29
C GLY A 33 -4.59 24.91 7.21
N ASN A 34 -4.93 23.99 6.28
CA ASN A 34 -4.30 23.99 4.96
C ASN A 34 -5.25 23.48 3.86
N LEU A 35 -5.90 24.42 3.16
CA LEU A 35 -7.04 24.23 2.26
C LEU A 35 -6.66 23.86 0.80
N ASP A 36 -5.51 23.25 0.54
CA ASP A 36 -5.09 22.99 -0.86
C ASP A 36 -5.84 21.82 -1.54
N LEU A 37 -6.44 20.90 -0.76
CA LEU A 37 -7.27 19.81 -1.29
C LEU A 37 -8.64 20.30 -1.81
N TYR A 38 -9.05 21.51 -1.43
CA TYR A 38 -10.33 22.12 -1.79
C TYR A 38 -10.32 22.81 -3.16
N LYS A 39 -9.14 23.11 -3.74
CA LYS A 39 -9.05 23.85 -5.01
C LYS A 39 -9.31 23.00 -6.27
N HIS A 40 -9.45 21.67 -6.12
CA HIS A 40 -9.47 20.74 -7.27
C HIS A 40 -10.66 19.77 -7.31
N LYS A 41 -11.76 20.05 -6.61
CA LYS A 41 -12.97 19.20 -6.66
C LYS A 41 -14.08 19.87 -7.46
N LYS A 42 -14.41 19.33 -8.64
CA LYS A 42 -15.78 19.44 -9.15
C LYS A 42 -16.52 18.17 -8.73
N PHE A 43 -17.58 18.39 -7.96
CA PHE A 43 -18.36 17.40 -7.25
C PHE A 43 -19.47 16.77 -8.12
N SER A 44 -19.76 17.39 -9.27
CA SER A 44 -20.78 16.97 -10.23
C SER A 44 -20.45 15.66 -10.94
N ASP A 45 -19.17 15.29 -11.03
CA ASP A 45 -18.71 14.20 -11.89
C ASP A 45 -18.55 12.87 -11.12
N LEU A 46 -18.90 12.85 -9.82
CA LEU A 46 -18.61 11.75 -8.90
C LEU A 46 -19.86 11.13 -8.23
N VAL A 47 -21.06 11.62 -8.52
CA VAL A 47 -22.30 11.22 -7.79
C VAL A 47 -23.08 10.09 -8.48
N ILE A 48 -22.63 9.52 -9.60
CA ILE A 48 -23.36 8.40 -10.20
C ILE A 48 -22.97 7.06 -9.52
N SER A 49 -23.89 6.64 -8.65
CA SER A 49 -24.28 5.28 -8.25
C SER A 49 -23.27 4.37 -7.52
N HIS A 50 -23.30 4.38 -6.18
CA HIS A 50 -22.90 3.22 -5.35
C HIS A 50 -23.85 2.98 -4.16
N TYR A 51 -25.06 3.52 -4.21
CA TYR A 51 -26.13 3.12 -3.30
C TYR A 51 -27.05 2.13 -4.03
N GLY A 52 -26.86 0.85 -3.75
CA GLY A 52 -27.89 -0.18 -3.92
C GLY A 52 -27.83 -1.03 -5.20
N TYR A 53 -26.75 -1.76 -5.45
CA TYR A 53 -26.83 -2.92 -6.34
C TYR A 53 -27.30 -4.12 -5.51
N SER A 54 -28.60 -4.38 -5.54
CA SER A 54 -29.20 -5.48 -4.78
C SER A 54 -29.63 -6.63 -5.67
N GLN A 55 -29.75 -6.40 -6.99
CA GLN A 55 -30.21 -7.38 -7.96
C GLN A 55 -29.21 -7.52 -9.12
N SER A 56 -29.12 -8.73 -9.68
CA SER A 56 -28.22 -9.05 -10.81
C SER A 56 -28.49 -8.18 -12.05
N THR A 57 -29.73 -7.72 -12.22
CA THR A 57 -30.16 -6.78 -13.26
C THR A 57 -29.41 -5.45 -13.24
N ASP A 58 -29.04 -4.95 -12.06
CA ASP A 58 -28.38 -3.66 -11.94
C ASP A 58 -26.94 -3.67 -12.50
N PHE A 59 -26.34 -4.85 -12.64
CA PHE A 59 -25.04 -5.06 -13.25
C PHE A 59 -25.12 -5.16 -14.77
N LEU A 60 -26.24 -5.64 -15.30
CA LEU A 60 -26.45 -5.82 -16.75
C LEU A 60 -26.67 -4.50 -17.49
N ASN A 61 -26.95 -3.42 -16.77
CA ASN A 61 -27.09 -2.05 -17.31
C ASN A 61 -25.77 -1.25 -17.23
N GLN A 62 -24.69 -1.86 -16.74
CA GLN A 62 -23.39 -1.22 -16.65
C GLN A 62 -22.55 -1.48 -17.90
N ASN A 63 -21.50 -0.68 -18.07
CA ASN A 63 -20.50 -0.94 -19.09
C ASN A 63 -19.78 -2.30 -18.80
N PRO A 64 -19.86 -3.29 -19.70
CA PRO A 64 -19.31 -4.64 -19.48
C PRO A 64 -17.79 -4.66 -19.30
N LEU A 65 -17.08 -3.63 -19.78
CA LEU A 65 -15.63 -3.51 -19.60
C LEU A 65 -15.22 -3.25 -18.14
N THR A 66 -16.19 -2.92 -17.27
CA THR A 66 -15.98 -2.73 -15.83
C THR A 66 -16.14 -4.01 -15.01
N TYR A 67 -16.35 -5.16 -15.68
CA TYR A 67 -16.54 -6.47 -15.06
C TYR A 67 -15.46 -6.80 -14.02
N LYS A 68 -15.89 -7.45 -12.93
CA LYS A 68 -15.02 -7.95 -11.86
C LYS A 68 -15.39 -9.38 -11.52
N GLU A 69 -14.41 -10.17 -11.08
CA GLU A 69 -14.63 -11.57 -10.63
C GLU A 69 -15.58 -11.66 -9.42
N THR A 70 -15.84 -10.55 -8.73
CA THR A 70 -16.78 -10.47 -7.60
C THR A 70 -18.24 -10.27 -8.01
N TRP A 71 -18.52 -10.12 -9.32
CA TRP A 71 -19.89 -10.02 -9.82
C TRP A 71 -20.62 -11.37 -9.68
N PRO A 72 -21.97 -11.38 -9.68
CA PRO A 72 -22.74 -12.62 -9.62
C PRO A 72 -22.33 -13.63 -10.72
N GLU A 73 -22.22 -14.92 -10.38
CA GLU A 73 -21.77 -15.98 -11.30
C GLU A 73 -22.67 -16.16 -12.53
N GLU A 74 -23.90 -15.66 -12.48
CA GLU A 74 -24.87 -15.68 -13.58
C GLU A 74 -24.48 -14.75 -14.74
N ILE A 75 -23.65 -13.74 -14.49
CA ILE A 75 -23.22 -12.73 -15.47
C ILE A 75 -21.88 -13.17 -16.07
N LYS A 76 -21.94 -13.74 -17.26
CA LYS A 76 -20.78 -14.37 -17.94
C LYS A 76 -20.48 -13.77 -19.31
N SER A 77 -21.45 -13.10 -19.94
CA SER A 77 -21.30 -12.65 -21.32
C SER A 77 -21.81 -11.24 -21.59
N ILE A 78 -21.17 -10.54 -22.54
CA ILE A 78 -21.65 -9.26 -23.09
C ILE A 78 -23.07 -9.42 -23.65
N ASP A 79 -23.38 -10.59 -24.22
CA ASP A 79 -24.71 -10.91 -24.78
C ASP A 79 -25.87 -10.67 -23.79
N GLN A 80 -25.60 -10.69 -22.47
CA GLN A 80 -26.60 -10.52 -21.41
C GLN A 80 -26.88 -9.06 -21.05
N PHE A 81 -26.04 -8.11 -21.49
CA PHE A 81 -26.14 -6.71 -21.09
C PHE A 81 -27.21 -5.98 -21.88
N TYR A 82 -27.83 -5.00 -21.23
CA TYR A 82 -28.84 -4.14 -21.85
C TYR A 82 -28.20 -2.93 -22.49
N VAL A 83 -28.75 -2.54 -23.64
CA VAL A 83 -28.30 -1.41 -24.44
C VAL A 83 -29.46 -0.50 -24.82
N THR A 84 -29.13 0.77 -24.94
CA THR A 84 -30.00 1.80 -25.52
C THR A 84 -29.26 2.46 -26.67
N HIS A 85 -29.90 2.56 -27.83
CA HIS A 85 -29.35 3.24 -29.00
C HIS A 85 -30.47 4.07 -29.66
N PRO A 86 -30.19 5.24 -30.28
CA PRO A 86 -31.22 6.04 -30.95
C PRO A 86 -32.05 5.27 -32.00
N ASP A 87 -31.42 4.29 -32.65
CA ASP A 87 -32.05 3.44 -33.66
C ASP A 87 -32.74 2.19 -33.08
N ILE A 88 -32.68 1.97 -31.76
CA ILE A 88 -33.32 0.86 -31.06
C ILE A 88 -34.50 1.41 -30.23
N ASN A 89 -35.65 0.76 -30.32
CA ASN A 89 -36.82 1.14 -29.54
C ASN A 89 -36.69 0.69 -28.09
N GLY A 90 -36.17 1.57 -27.23
CA GLY A 90 -36.05 1.35 -25.79
C GLY A 90 -34.78 0.60 -25.38
N GLU A 91 -34.83 0.01 -24.20
CA GLU A 91 -33.74 -0.80 -23.64
C GLU A 91 -33.92 -2.26 -24.04
N VAL A 92 -32.91 -2.85 -24.68
CA VAL A 92 -32.96 -4.21 -25.24
C VAL A 92 -31.69 -4.96 -24.84
N ALA A 93 -31.79 -6.25 -24.55
CA ALA A 93 -30.59 -7.05 -24.29
C ALA A 93 -29.77 -7.23 -25.58
N PHE A 94 -28.43 -7.23 -25.48
CA PHE A 94 -27.54 -7.43 -26.63
C PHE A 94 -27.94 -8.64 -27.47
N LYS A 95 -28.26 -9.77 -26.80
CA LYS A 95 -28.68 -10.99 -27.48
C LYS A 95 -30.00 -10.85 -28.23
N GLU A 96 -30.94 -10.08 -27.69
CA GLU A 96 -32.24 -9.83 -28.33
C GLU A 96 -32.04 -8.97 -29.57
N PHE A 97 -31.27 -7.90 -29.47
CA PHE A 97 -30.92 -7.03 -30.59
C PHE A 97 -30.19 -7.79 -31.72
N ILE A 98 -29.20 -8.62 -31.37
CA ILE A 98 -28.47 -9.44 -32.34
C ILE A 98 -29.40 -10.34 -33.16
N ASN A 99 -30.43 -10.89 -32.52
CA ASN A 99 -31.37 -11.83 -33.14
C ASN A 99 -32.60 -11.14 -33.77
N ASP A 100 -32.72 -9.82 -33.70
CA ASP A 100 -33.86 -9.09 -34.24
C ASP A 100 -33.79 -9.02 -35.78
N ASP A 101 -34.76 -9.60 -36.47
CA ASP A 101 -34.82 -9.66 -37.94
C ASP A 101 -35.20 -8.31 -38.58
N SER A 102 -35.62 -7.32 -37.79
CA SER A 102 -35.99 -5.99 -38.30
C SER A 102 -34.80 -5.13 -38.74
N TYR A 103 -33.57 -5.51 -38.36
CA TYR A 103 -32.33 -4.85 -38.78
C TYR A 103 -31.56 -5.74 -39.77
N ASN A 104 -31.12 -5.16 -40.89
CA ASN A 104 -30.22 -5.83 -41.82
C ASN A 104 -28.78 -5.91 -41.25
N GLU A 105 -27.91 -6.71 -41.88
CA GLU A 105 -26.54 -6.93 -41.40
C GLU A 105 -25.73 -5.63 -41.28
N VAL A 106 -25.83 -4.74 -42.27
CA VAL A 106 -25.08 -3.46 -42.29
C VAL A 106 -25.52 -2.54 -41.16
N ASN A 107 -26.82 -2.45 -40.89
CA ASN A 107 -27.36 -1.64 -39.80
C ASN A 107 -26.96 -2.22 -38.45
N LYS A 108 -27.02 -3.55 -38.29
CA LYS A 108 -26.57 -4.22 -37.05
C LYS A 108 -25.10 -3.95 -36.80
N GLU A 109 -24.26 -4.10 -37.81
CA GLU A 109 -22.83 -3.84 -37.72
C GLU A 109 -22.55 -2.41 -37.26
N SER A 110 -23.16 -1.42 -37.91
CA SER A 110 -23.02 0.00 -37.54
C SER A 110 -23.44 0.27 -36.09
N ILE A 111 -24.63 -0.20 -35.69
CA ILE A 111 -25.16 0.02 -34.35
C ILE A 111 -24.27 -0.67 -33.29
N LEU A 112 -23.78 -1.88 -33.58
CA LEU A 112 -22.88 -2.60 -32.66
C LEU A 112 -21.56 -1.86 -32.48
N TYR A 113 -20.97 -1.34 -33.55
CA TYR A 113 -19.77 -0.51 -33.45
C TYR A 113 -20.03 0.75 -32.63
N ASP A 114 -21.13 1.48 -32.89
CA ASP A 114 -21.45 2.70 -32.16
C ASP A 114 -21.62 2.44 -30.64
N ILE A 115 -22.30 1.36 -30.27
CA ILE A 115 -22.47 0.95 -28.87
C ILE A 115 -21.13 0.57 -28.22
N LEU A 116 -20.35 -0.29 -28.89
CA LEU A 116 -19.10 -0.81 -28.32
C LEU A 116 -18.01 0.26 -28.26
N ASP A 117 -17.94 1.15 -29.25
CA ASP A 117 -17.05 2.31 -29.25
C ASP A 117 -17.40 3.25 -28.10
N THR A 118 -18.70 3.49 -27.87
CA THR A 118 -19.16 4.26 -26.71
C THR A 118 -18.68 3.62 -25.41
N TYR A 119 -18.82 2.29 -25.25
CA TYR A 119 -18.32 1.59 -24.08
C TYR A 119 -16.79 1.70 -23.92
N VAL A 120 -16.04 1.55 -25.01
CA VAL A 120 -14.58 1.67 -25.00
C VAL A 120 -14.18 3.08 -24.57
N GLU A 121 -14.82 4.12 -25.11
CA GLU A 121 -14.53 5.51 -24.82
C GLU A 121 -14.87 5.88 -23.37
N GLU A 122 -16.06 5.53 -22.89
CA GLU A 122 -16.46 5.73 -21.49
C GLU A 122 -15.49 5.03 -20.53
N TYR A 123 -15.14 3.78 -20.81
CA TYR A 123 -14.20 3.03 -19.99
C TYR A 123 -12.80 3.65 -20.05
N ARG A 124 -12.37 4.14 -21.22
CA ARG A 124 -11.08 4.79 -21.42
C ARG A 124 -10.97 6.06 -20.60
N GLU A 125 -11.97 6.93 -20.64
CA GLU A 125 -12.03 8.14 -19.82
C GLU A 125 -12.05 7.80 -18.33
N ALA A 126 -12.98 6.94 -17.91
CA ALA A 126 -13.11 6.55 -16.50
C ALA A 126 -11.83 5.90 -15.95
N SER A 127 -11.13 5.09 -16.75
CA SER A 127 -9.87 4.46 -16.34
C SER A 127 -8.71 5.46 -16.25
N ILE A 128 -8.62 6.44 -17.16
CA ILE A 128 -7.62 7.53 -17.09
C ILE A 128 -7.85 8.36 -15.83
N THR A 129 -9.08 8.82 -15.60
CA THR A 129 -9.42 9.62 -14.42
C THR A 129 -9.12 8.84 -13.13
N ARG A 130 -9.45 7.55 -13.07
CA ARG A 130 -9.10 6.67 -11.93
C ARG A 130 -7.58 6.62 -11.70
N MET A 131 -6.80 6.44 -12.77
CA MET A 131 -5.33 6.42 -12.68
C MET A 131 -4.75 7.76 -12.21
N GLU A 132 -5.23 8.88 -12.74
CA GLU A 132 -4.81 10.23 -12.35
C GLU A 132 -5.14 10.52 -10.89
N ASN A 133 -6.31 10.09 -10.43
CA ASN A 133 -6.71 10.20 -9.03
C ASN A 133 -5.78 9.38 -8.12
N LEU A 134 -5.44 8.14 -8.49
CA LEU A 134 -4.49 7.30 -7.76
C LEU A 134 -3.08 7.91 -7.72
N LYS A 135 -2.62 8.50 -8.84
CA LYS A 135 -1.36 9.25 -8.91
C LYS A 135 -1.39 10.46 -7.99
N SER A 136 -2.48 11.22 -8.01
CA SER A 136 -2.70 12.38 -7.16
C SER A 136 -2.70 12.04 -5.68
N MET A 137 -3.27 10.90 -5.27
CA MET A 137 -3.22 10.42 -3.88
C MET A 137 -1.77 10.28 -3.37
N ILE A 138 -0.85 9.76 -4.20
CA ILE A 138 0.58 9.66 -3.82
C ILE A 138 1.25 11.04 -3.80
N ILE A 139 0.93 11.91 -4.75
CA ILE A 139 1.49 13.27 -4.81
C ILE A 139 1.05 14.11 -3.60
N LEU A 140 -0.18 13.92 -3.12
CA LEU A 140 -0.75 14.62 -1.97
C LEU A 140 -0.19 14.14 -0.62
N LEU A 141 0.42 12.95 -0.56
CA LEU A 141 1.09 12.49 0.67
C LEU A 141 2.13 13.53 1.12
N PRO A 142 2.34 13.75 2.42
CA PRO A 142 3.25 14.78 2.90
C PRO A 142 4.64 14.67 2.26
N LYS A 143 5.08 15.74 1.56
CA LYS A 143 6.45 15.84 1.00
C LYS A 143 7.46 15.59 2.12
N LYS A 144 8.66 15.08 1.77
CA LYS A 144 9.82 14.83 2.66
C LYS A 144 9.78 15.73 3.89
N SER A 145 9.11 15.29 4.96
CA SER A 145 9.01 16.15 6.13
C SER A 145 10.33 16.03 6.88
N LYS A 146 10.91 17.17 7.24
CA LYS A 146 12.07 17.22 8.15
C LYS A 146 11.73 16.62 9.53
N LYS A 147 10.44 16.36 9.81
CA LYS A 147 9.90 15.74 11.02
C LYS A 147 10.40 14.32 11.24
N TYR A 148 10.49 13.49 10.19
CA TYR A 148 10.83 12.06 10.31
C TYR A 148 12.33 11.77 10.15
N LYS A 149 13.16 12.27 11.06
CA LYS A 149 14.62 12.03 11.03
C LYS A 149 14.93 10.54 11.18
N LYS A 150 15.92 10.06 10.41
CA LYS A 150 16.44 8.70 10.58
C LYS A 150 17.08 8.56 11.98
N PRO A 151 17.08 7.36 12.56
CA PRO A 151 17.83 7.11 13.78
C PRO A 151 19.33 7.42 13.58
N SER A 152 20.00 7.77 14.68
CA SER A 152 21.39 8.24 14.63
C SER A 152 22.34 7.13 14.19
N LYS A 153 23.13 7.40 13.15
CA LYS A 153 24.23 6.52 12.71
C LYS A 153 25.32 6.40 13.78
N GLY A 154 25.61 7.49 14.48
CA GLY A 154 26.60 7.49 15.57
C GLY A 154 26.17 6.56 16.69
N ALA A 155 24.90 6.64 17.11
CA ALA A 155 24.38 5.76 18.15
C ALA A 155 24.34 4.28 17.70
N PHE A 156 24.07 4.01 16.42
CA PHE A 156 24.17 2.67 15.85
C PHE A 156 25.61 2.12 15.91
N LEU A 157 26.59 2.88 15.41
CA LEU A 157 27.99 2.46 15.43
C LEU A 157 28.50 2.27 16.86
N PHE A 158 28.16 3.20 17.75
CA PHE A 158 28.48 3.11 19.17
C PHE A 158 27.92 1.84 19.82
N SER A 159 26.65 1.52 19.55
CA SER A 159 26.04 0.28 20.08
C SER A 159 26.70 -0.99 19.55
N ILE A 160 27.14 -1.01 18.29
CA ILE A 160 27.86 -2.14 17.70
C ILE A 160 29.24 -2.27 18.34
N ILE A 161 29.96 -1.16 18.53
CA ILE A 161 31.28 -1.19 19.17
C ILE A 161 31.15 -1.72 20.59
N LEU A 162 30.21 -1.22 21.40
CA LEU A 162 29.98 -1.74 22.75
C LEU A 162 29.57 -3.21 22.75
N PHE A 163 28.67 -3.61 21.86
CA PHE A 163 28.28 -5.01 21.68
C PHE A 163 29.51 -5.90 21.41
N LEU A 164 30.38 -5.49 20.48
CA LEU A 164 31.57 -6.24 20.12
C LEU A 164 32.59 -6.29 21.27
N VAL A 165 32.82 -5.17 21.96
CA VAL A 165 33.71 -5.11 23.12
C VAL A 165 33.21 -6.05 24.22
N LEU A 166 31.93 -5.99 24.58
CA LEU A 166 31.35 -6.89 25.57
C LEU A 166 31.44 -8.35 25.13
N ALA A 167 31.09 -8.66 23.88
CA ALA A 167 31.22 -10.03 23.36
C ALA A 167 32.67 -10.54 23.39
N LEU A 168 33.65 -9.66 23.15
CA LEU A 168 35.07 -9.98 23.27
C LEU A 168 35.48 -10.25 24.73
N ILE A 169 34.92 -9.54 25.71
CA ILE A 169 35.16 -9.83 27.13
C ILE A 169 34.77 -11.28 27.46
N TYR A 170 33.63 -11.75 26.98
CA TYR A 170 33.18 -13.14 27.21
C TYR A 170 34.01 -14.18 26.44
N LYS A 171 34.52 -13.83 25.25
CA LYS A 171 35.28 -14.76 24.42
C LYS A 171 36.75 -14.85 24.79
N ASN A 172 37.36 -13.71 25.13
CA ASN A 172 38.75 -13.60 25.51
C ASN A 172 38.98 -12.38 26.43
N PRO A 173 38.83 -12.54 27.76
CA PRO A 173 39.00 -11.47 28.73
C PRO A 173 40.37 -10.77 28.66
N SER A 174 41.42 -11.53 28.32
CA SER A 174 42.80 -11.04 28.25
C SER A 174 43.07 -9.97 27.20
N LEU A 175 42.20 -9.87 26.19
CA LEU A 175 42.36 -8.94 25.08
C LEU A 175 42.02 -7.49 25.47
N LEU A 176 41.27 -7.29 26.55
CA LEU A 176 40.78 -5.97 26.99
C LEU A 176 41.32 -5.54 28.36
N PHE A 177 41.66 -6.49 29.25
CA PHE A 177 42.21 -6.20 30.58
C PHE A 177 43.53 -6.93 30.80
N LEU A 178 44.60 -6.35 30.25
CA LEU A 178 45.97 -6.83 30.46
C LEU A 178 46.30 -6.79 31.96
N GLY A 179 46.59 -7.96 32.54
CA GLY A 179 46.96 -8.13 33.95
C GLY A 179 45.83 -8.49 34.93
N TYR A 180 44.56 -8.36 34.53
CA TYR A 180 43.38 -8.72 35.36
C TYR A 180 42.46 -9.75 34.70
N ALA A 181 42.98 -10.41 33.67
CA ALA A 181 42.21 -11.32 32.81
C ALA A 181 41.66 -12.53 33.58
N GLU A 182 42.46 -13.12 34.47
CA GLU A 182 42.08 -14.28 35.28
C GLU A 182 40.98 -13.90 36.28
N GLN A 183 41.14 -12.81 37.04
CA GLN A 183 40.10 -12.36 37.98
C GLN A 183 38.79 -12.01 37.27
N LEU A 184 38.86 -11.39 36.09
CA LEU A 184 37.66 -11.10 35.30
C LEU A 184 37.01 -12.38 34.76
N ASN A 185 37.81 -13.37 34.36
CA ASN A 185 37.33 -14.67 33.91
C ASN A 185 36.58 -15.38 35.05
N ASP A 186 37.18 -15.44 36.24
CA ASP A 186 36.57 -16.05 37.41
C ASP A 186 35.24 -15.34 37.76
N LEU A 187 35.20 -14.00 37.74
CA LEU A 187 33.94 -13.27 37.96
C LEU A 187 32.85 -13.61 36.93
N LEU A 188 33.21 -13.79 35.66
CA LEU A 188 32.24 -14.09 34.59
C LEU A 188 31.69 -15.51 34.67
N PHE A 189 32.46 -16.47 35.18
CA PHE A 189 32.08 -17.89 35.22
C PHE A 189 31.59 -18.34 36.61
N ASP A 190 32.10 -17.75 37.69
CA ASP A 190 31.80 -18.16 39.06
C ASP A 190 30.65 -17.35 39.70
N ILE A 191 30.30 -16.18 39.13
CA ILE A 191 29.20 -15.34 39.62
C ILE A 191 28.09 -15.26 38.56
N PRO A 192 27.08 -16.15 38.61
CA PRO A 192 26.05 -16.25 37.57
C PRO A 192 25.26 -14.97 37.34
N TRP A 193 24.94 -14.22 38.41
CA TRP A 193 24.17 -12.99 38.28
C TRP A 193 24.97 -11.86 37.64
N TYR A 194 26.29 -11.78 37.88
CA TYR A 194 27.18 -10.81 37.24
C TYR A 194 27.33 -11.09 35.74
N SER A 195 27.54 -12.37 35.41
CA SER A 195 27.53 -12.86 34.03
C SER A 195 26.19 -12.56 33.32
N ALA A 196 25.06 -12.76 33.99
CA ALA A 196 23.76 -12.46 33.42
C ALA A 196 23.58 -10.97 33.06
N ILE A 197 24.10 -10.04 33.86
CA ILE A 197 24.03 -8.59 33.57
C ILE A 197 24.76 -8.27 32.25
N GLY A 198 25.97 -8.81 32.05
CA GLY A 198 26.73 -8.57 30.82
C GLY A 198 26.08 -9.19 29.59
N VAL A 199 25.54 -10.42 29.71
CA VAL A 199 24.77 -11.07 28.64
C VAL A 199 23.52 -10.25 28.28
N VAL A 200 22.77 -9.76 29.26
CA VAL A 200 21.60 -8.89 29.03
C VAL A 200 22.00 -7.59 28.33
N ALA A 201 23.11 -6.97 28.71
CA ALA A 201 23.64 -5.78 28.02
C ALA A 201 23.94 -6.06 26.54
N ILE A 202 24.61 -7.19 26.24
CA ILE A 202 24.91 -7.65 24.88
C ILE A 202 23.61 -7.80 24.07
N TYR A 203 22.61 -8.50 24.60
CA TYR A 203 21.34 -8.68 23.90
C TYR A 203 20.62 -7.36 23.62
N ILE A 204 20.55 -6.46 24.60
CA ILE A 204 19.87 -5.16 24.43
C ILE A 204 20.56 -4.31 23.36
N LEU A 205 21.90 -4.25 23.37
CA LEU A 205 22.67 -3.50 22.37
C LEU A 205 22.53 -4.10 20.96
N GLY A 206 22.54 -5.43 20.85
CA GLY A 206 22.31 -6.15 19.59
C GLY A 206 20.91 -5.88 19.03
N ILE A 207 19.87 -6.01 19.86
CA ILE A 207 18.47 -5.70 19.49
C ILE A 207 18.34 -4.24 19.05
N TYR A 208 18.95 -3.31 19.78
CA TYR A 208 18.95 -1.90 19.41
C TYR A 208 19.56 -1.68 18.01
N ALA A 209 20.71 -2.29 17.71
CA ALA A 209 21.37 -2.16 16.42
C ALA A 209 20.49 -2.68 15.27
N ILE A 210 19.85 -3.85 15.46
CA ILE A 210 18.92 -4.44 14.49
C ILE A 210 17.73 -3.50 14.24
N ILE A 211 17.07 -3.03 15.30
CA ILE A 211 15.91 -2.14 15.20
C ILE A 211 16.30 -0.81 14.54
N ASN A 212 17.46 -0.25 14.89
CA ASN A 212 17.95 1.00 14.33
C ASN A 212 18.15 0.91 12.81
N ASN A 213 18.80 -0.16 12.35
CA ASN A 213 18.98 -0.41 10.92
C ASN A 213 17.63 -0.62 10.21
N PHE A 214 16.74 -1.43 10.78
CA PHE A 214 15.41 -1.69 10.21
C PHE A 214 14.59 -0.41 10.07
N VAL A 215 14.46 0.38 11.14
CA VAL A 215 13.74 1.67 11.12
C VAL A 215 14.39 2.66 10.15
N GLY A 216 15.72 2.70 10.10
CA GLY A 216 16.47 3.54 9.16
C GLY A 216 16.21 3.20 7.69
N ARG A 217 16.14 1.91 7.36
CA ARG A 217 15.76 1.40 6.02
C ARG A 217 14.31 1.72 5.72
N TYR A 218 13.39 1.39 6.63
CA TYR A 218 11.97 1.67 6.46
C TYR A 218 11.69 3.17 6.18
N ILE A 219 12.27 4.09 6.97
CA ILE A 219 12.11 5.54 6.75
C ILE A 219 12.70 5.95 5.39
N ARG A 220 13.82 5.35 4.96
CA ARG A 220 14.39 5.62 3.64
C ARG A 220 13.43 5.19 2.53
N ASP A 221 12.88 3.99 2.65
CA ASP A 221 12.05 3.38 1.62
C ASP A 221 10.76 4.20 1.45
N VAL A 222 10.09 4.55 2.56
CA VAL A 222 8.89 5.40 2.48
C VAL A 222 9.20 6.80 1.91
N ARG A 223 10.39 7.34 2.19
CA ARG A 223 10.84 8.61 1.58
C ARG A 223 11.20 8.50 0.10
N SER A 224 11.59 7.32 -0.39
CA SER A 224 11.90 7.10 -1.80
C SER A 224 10.67 6.88 -2.66
N GLU A 225 9.57 6.40 -2.08
CA GLU A 225 8.28 6.16 -2.77
C GLU A 225 7.63 7.45 -3.31
N LYS A 226 8.12 8.65 -2.96
CA LYS A 226 7.63 9.93 -3.52
C LYS A 226 8.61 10.60 -4.51
N ASN A 227 9.68 9.93 -4.89
CA ASN A 227 10.66 10.49 -5.83
C ASN A 227 10.45 9.89 -7.24
N LYS A 228 11.37 10.16 -8.17
CA LYS A 228 11.41 9.66 -9.56
C LYS A 228 11.02 8.19 -9.75
N HIS A 229 11.12 7.36 -8.72
CA HIS A 229 10.71 5.95 -8.78
C HIS A 229 9.19 5.77 -8.92
N ALA A 230 8.38 6.53 -8.17
CA ALA A 230 6.92 6.46 -8.31
C ALA A 230 6.45 7.00 -9.65
N GLU A 231 7.04 8.11 -10.11
CA GLU A 231 6.78 8.69 -11.43
C GLU A 231 7.05 7.67 -12.55
N LYS A 232 8.25 7.08 -12.58
CA LYS A 232 8.57 5.99 -13.53
C LYS A 232 7.64 4.78 -13.43
N THR A 233 7.18 4.47 -12.21
CA THR A 233 6.24 3.35 -12.00
C THR A 233 4.88 3.67 -12.61
N PHE A 234 4.37 4.90 -12.41
CA PHE A 234 3.14 5.36 -13.04
C PHE A 234 3.25 5.45 -14.56
N ASP A 235 4.36 5.96 -15.10
CA ASP A 235 4.53 6.07 -16.56
C ASP A 235 4.53 4.67 -17.22
N LYS A 236 5.22 3.70 -16.62
CA LYS A 236 5.18 2.31 -17.09
C LYS A 236 3.76 1.75 -17.07
N TRP A 237 3.06 2.01 -16.00
CA TRP A 237 1.70 1.55 -15.77
C TRP A 237 0.66 2.19 -16.68
N GLU A 238 0.83 3.46 -17.01
CA GLU A 238 0.04 4.15 -18.02
C GLU A 238 0.21 3.51 -19.40
N LYS A 239 1.45 3.14 -19.75
CA LYS A 239 1.72 2.36 -20.96
C LYS A 239 1.05 0.98 -20.91
N ASP A 240 1.25 0.23 -19.83
CA ASP A 240 0.66 -1.10 -19.66
C ASP A 240 -0.89 -1.04 -19.77
N MET A 241 -1.51 0.01 -19.22
CA MET A 241 -2.96 0.22 -19.29
C MET A 241 -3.43 0.65 -20.69
N LYS A 242 -2.65 1.46 -21.41
CA LYS A 242 -2.92 1.79 -22.81
C LYS A 242 -2.90 0.55 -23.69
N ASP A 243 -1.87 -0.29 -23.55
CA ASP A 243 -1.73 -1.53 -24.32
C ASP A 243 -2.85 -2.53 -23.98
N ALA A 244 -3.24 -2.61 -22.71
CA ALA A 244 -4.36 -3.44 -22.26
C ALA A 244 -5.71 -3.02 -22.86
N ARG A 245 -5.99 -1.70 -22.90
CA ARG A 245 -7.22 -1.16 -23.50
C ARG A 245 -7.26 -1.36 -25.01
N LEU A 246 -6.13 -1.19 -25.71
CA LEU A 246 -6.04 -1.46 -27.14
C LEU A 246 -6.39 -2.92 -27.44
N LYS A 247 -5.86 -3.85 -26.65
CA LYS A 247 -6.19 -5.28 -26.77
C LYS A 247 -7.66 -5.57 -26.49
N GLN A 248 -8.24 -4.90 -25.49
CA GLN A 248 -9.65 -5.01 -25.15
C GLN A 248 -10.56 -4.53 -26.30
N SER A 249 -10.21 -3.39 -26.94
CA SER A 249 -10.89 -2.85 -28.12
C SER A 249 -10.87 -3.85 -29.28
N GLY A 250 -9.69 -4.40 -29.62
CA GLY A 250 -9.58 -5.37 -30.70
C GLY A 250 -10.39 -6.65 -30.47
N MET A 251 -10.55 -7.08 -29.21
CA MET A 251 -11.43 -8.22 -28.89
C MET A 251 -12.91 -7.91 -29.12
N LEU A 252 -13.33 -6.65 -28.90
CA LEU A 252 -14.70 -6.22 -29.17
C LEU A 252 -14.96 -6.10 -30.67
N GLU A 253 -13.99 -5.60 -31.45
CA GLU A 253 -14.06 -5.60 -32.91
C GLU A 253 -14.21 -7.03 -33.46
N ASP A 254 -13.38 -7.97 -33.00
CA ASP A 254 -13.47 -9.40 -33.35
C ASP A 254 -14.84 -10.00 -32.99
N TYR A 255 -15.48 -9.50 -31.93
CA TYR A 255 -16.81 -9.93 -31.51
C TYR A 255 -17.91 -9.44 -32.45
N VAL A 256 -17.88 -8.17 -32.88
CA VAL A 256 -18.84 -7.66 -33.88
C VAL A 256 -18.80 -8.52 -35.13
N ASP A 257 -17.59 -8.79 -35.61
CA ASP A 257 -17.31 -9.65 -36.76
C ASP A 257 -17.95 -11.05 -36.64
N LEU A 258 -17.88 -11.63 -35.43
CA LEU A 258 -18.46 -12.93 -35.11
C LEU A 258 -19.99 -12.89 -35.03
N VAL A 259 -20.54 -11.81 -34.48
CA VAL A 259 -21.98 -11.57 -34.37
C VAL A 259 -22.62 -11.46 -35.75
N ILE A 260 -22.02 -10.70 -36.67
CA ILE A 260 -22.52 -10.55 -38.04
C ILE A 260 -22.46 -11.87 -38.81
N LYS A 261 -21.35 -12.62 -38.71
CA LYS A 261 -21.18 -13.88 -39.45
C LYS A 261 -22.04 -15.02 -38.88
N LYS A 262 -22.23 -15.09 -37.56
CA LYS A 262 -22.86 -16.23 -36.86
C LYS A 262 -23.65 -15.79 -35.60
N PRO A 263 -24.74 -15.04 -35.74
CA PRO A 263 -25.46 -14.42 -34.61
C PRO A 263 -25.99 -15.45 -33.59
N LYS A 264 -26.52 -16.58 -34.06
CA LYS A 264 -27.03 -17.66 -33.19
C LYS A 264 -25.95 -18.37 -32.36
N LYS A 265 -24.68 -18.25 -32.74
CA LYS A 265 -23.53 -18.83 -32.03
C LYS A 265 -22.68 -17.76 -31.33
N SER A 266 -23.10 -16.49 -31.36
CA SER A 266 -22.39 -15.44 -30.64
C SER A 266 -22.40 -15.73 -29.15
N TYR A 267 -21.23 -15.63 -28.54
CA TYR A 267 -21.03 -15.67 -27.10
C TYR A 267 -19.67 -15.07 -26.83
N PHE A 268 -19.64 -14.03 -26.01
CA PHE A 268 -18.39 -13.36 -25.66
C PHE A 268 -18.20 -13.35 -24.15
N GLU A 269 -17.16 -14.02 -23.67
CA GLU A 269 -16.93 -14.24 -22.25
C GLU A 269 -16.30 -13.01 -21.58
N LEU A 270 -16.97 -12.46 -20.55
CA LEU A 270 -16.52 -11.25 -19.85
C LEU A 270 -15.15 -11.40 -19.18
N THR A 271 -14.78 -12.61 -18.79
CA THR A 271 -13.49 -12.89 -18.15
C THR A 271 -12.32 -12.53 -19.04
N THR A 272 -12.51 -12.51 -20.37
CA THR A 272 -11.47 -12.11 -21.34
C THR A 272 -11.18 -10.60 -21.30
N LEU A 273 -12.15 -9.78 -20.88
CA LEU A 273 -12.04 -8.32 -20.79
C LEU A 273 -11.48 -7.81 -19.46
N ILE A 274 -11.22 -8.69 -18.50
CA ILE A 274 -10.93 -8.28 -17.12
C ILE A 274 -9.54 -7.66 -16.92
N TYR A 275 -8.63 -7.84 -17.89
CA TYR A 275 -7.22 -7.52 -17.71
C TYR A 275 -6.93 -6.05 -17.34
N PRO A 276 -7.56 -5.05 -17.98
CA PRO A 276 -7.48 -3.65 -17.55
C PRO A 276 -7.90 -3.41 -16.08
N GLU A 277 -8.97 -4.03 -15.60
CA GLU A 277 -9.38 -3.93 -14.19
C GLU A 277 -8.40 -4.63 -13.24
N LYS A 278 -7.80 -5.77 -13.64
CA LYS A 278 -6.72 -6.41 -12.86
C LYS A 278 -5.51 -5.49 -12.70
N LEU A 279 -5.15 -4.75 -13.75
CA LEU A 279 -4.11 -3.73 -13.66
C LEU A 279 -4.52 -2.61 -12.72
N MET A 280 -5.74 -2.07 -12.87
CA MET A 280 -6.26 -1.02 -11.98
C MET A 280 -6.22 -1.43 -10.50
N ASP A 281 -6.60 -2.67 -10.18
CA ASP A 281 -6.55 -3.19 -8.80
C ASP A 281 -5.12 -3.35 -8.27
N LYS A 282 -4.17 -3.74 -9.13
CA LYS A 282 -2.75 -3.73 -8.78
C LYS A 282 -2.29 -2.31 -8.40
N PHE A 283 -2.79 -1.28 -9.08
CA PHE A 283 -2.43 0.11 -8.80
C PHE A 283 -3.05 0.57 -7.49
N LYS A 284 -4.34 0.29 -7.26
CA LYS A 284 -5.02 0.54 -5.99
C LYS A 284 -4.27 -0.10 -4.83
N ASN A 285 -3.86 -1.36 -4.98
CA ASN A 285 -3.11 -2.09 -3.96
C ASN A 285 -1.75 -1.46 -3.67
N TYR A 286 -1.05 -0.97 -4.68
CA TYR A 286 0.21 -0.24 -4.50
C TYR A 286 0.02 1.09 -3.76
N VAL A 287 -0.96 1.90 -4.15
CA VAL A 287 -1.31 3.15 -3.45
C VAL A 287 -1.68 2.85 -2.00
N LYS A 288 -2.50 1.82 -1.76
CA LYS A 288 -2.89 1.37 -0.41
C LYS A 288 -1.69 0.92 0.42
N MET A 289 -0.74 0.20 -0.18
CA MET A 289 0.51 -0.18 0.47
C MET A 289 1.32 1.06 0.89
N ILE A 290 1.50 2.03 -0.01
CA ILE A 290 2.23 3.27 0.28
C ILE A 290 1.56 4.05 1.40
N ASN A 291 0.24 4.25 1.33
CA ASN A 291 -0.53 4.90 2.38
C ASN A 291 -0.32 4.18 3.72
N LYS A 292 -0.50 2.85 3.76
CA LYS A 292 -0.26 2.05 4.96
C LYS A 292 1.14 2.27 5.54
N LYS A 293 2.17 2.35 4.69
CA LYS A 293 3.54 2.62 5.13
C LYS A 293 3.70 4.02 5.74
N TYR A 294 3.18 5.05 5.06
CA TYR A 294 3.21 6.44 5.50
C TYR A 294 2.49 6.64 6.83
N ASP A 295 1.36 5.97 7.00
CA ASP A 295 0.58 6.15 8.20
C ASP A 295 1.09 5.39 9.40
N TRP A 296 1.65 4.19 9.18
CA TRP A 296 2.40 3.53 10.24
C TRP A 296 3.53 4.45 10.73
N MET A 297 4.25 5.08 9.80
CA MET A 297 5.29 6.06 10.15
C MET A 297 4.69 7.21 10.95
N THR A 298 3.62 7.85 10.46
CA THR A 298 3.03 9.02 11.13
C THR A 298 2.49 8.67 12.54
N LYS A 299 1.86 7.51 12.70
CA LYS A 299 1.26 7.06 13.97
C LYS A 299 2.30 6.62 14.98
N TYR A 300 3.30 5.85 14.55
CA TYR A 300 4.22 5.17 15.47
C TYR A 300 5.61 5.79 15.55
N TYR A 301 6.00 6.70 14.64
CA TYR A 301 7.35 7.27 14.61
C TYR A 301 7.80 7.83 15.96
N SER A 302 7.00 8.69 16.59
CA SER A 302 7.38 9.30 17.88
C SER A 302 7.59 8.23 18.96
N LYS A 303 6.69 7.25 19.02
CA LYS A 303 6.76 6.13 19.98
C LYS A 303 7.98 5.26 19.73
N VAL A 304 8.24 4.87 18.47
CA VAL A 304 9.40 4.06 18.07
C VAL A 304 10.70 4.79 18.39
N MET A 305 10.80 6.08 18.05
CA MET A 305 12.01 6.87 18.35
C MET A 305 12.24 7.04 19.85
N LYS A 306 11.17 7.21 20.65
CA LYS A 306 11.26 7.27 22.12
C LYS A 306 11.71 5.92 22.69
N ILE A 307 11.11 4.82 22.25
CA ILE A 307 11.50 3.47 22.66
C ILE A 307 12.96 3.21 22.31
N MET A 308 13.40 3.51 21.10
CA MET A 308 14.80 3.36 20.70
C MET A 308 15.77 4.12 21.61
N ARG A 309 15.43 5.36 22.00
CA ARG A 309 16.25 6.13 22.96
C ARG A 309 16.30 5.46 24.32
N ILE A 310 15.15 5.00 24.83
CA ILE A 310 15.06 4.31 26.12
C ILE A 310 15.89 3.02 26.10
N VAL A 311 15.74 2.19 25.06
CA VAL A 311 16.49 0.94 24.89
C VAL A 311 18.00 1.21 24.86
N LEU A 312 18.45 2.26 24.15
CA LEU A 312 19.86 2.64 24.15
C LEU A 312 20.34 3.08 25.54
N ILE A 313 19.58 3.94 26.23
CA ILE A 313 19.94 4.43 27.57
C ILE A 313 20.03 3.26 28.56
N ILE A 314 19.05 2.36 28.55
CA ILE A 314 19.04 1.17 29.40
C ILE A 314 20.22 0.26 29.06
N GLY A 315 20.49 -0.01 27.78
CA GLY A 315 21.63 -0.82 27.37
C GLY A 315 22.97 -0.23 27.84
N VAL A 316 23.15 1.08 27.73
CA VAL A 316 24.35 1.78 28.22
C VAL A 316 24.42 1.74 29.74
N LEU A 317 23.33 1.98 30.47
CA LEU A 317 23.31 1.91 31.94
C LEU A 317 23.71 0.53 32.45
N ILE A 318 23.13 -0.53 31.88
CA ILE A 318 23.46 -1.91 32.25
C ILE A 318 24.94 -2.21 31.92
N THR A 319 25.44 -1.72 30.79
CA THR A 319 26.87 -1.84 30.43
C THR A 319 27.78 -1.15 31.44
N VAL A 320 27.42 0.06 31.88
CA VAL A 320 28.18 0.81 32.88
C VAL A 320 28.15 0.09 34.24
N ILE A 321 26.99 -0.39 34.67
CA ILE A 321 26.84 -1.17 35.91
C ILE A 321 27.71 -2.44 35.86
N PHE A 322 27.66 -3.18 34.74
CA PHE A 322 28.49 -4.36 34.52
C PHE A 322 29.98 -4.05 34.67
N ILE A 323 30.47 -3.02 33.99
CA ILE A 323 31.89 -2.62 34.07
C ILE A 323 32.28 -2.16 35.48
N MET A 324 31.45 -1.32 36.12
CA MET A 324 31.75 -0.81 37.47
C MET A 324 31.76 -1.91 38.52
N LEU A 325 30.84 -2.88 38.45
CA LEU A 325 30.84 -4.04 39.34
C LEU A 325 32.07 -4.90 39.12
N GLY A 326 32.44 -5.18 37.86
CA GLY A 326 33.64 -5.93 37.53
C GLY A 326 34.90 -5.30 38.11
N LEU A 327 35.08 -3.99 37.94
CA LEU A 327 36.21 -3.26 38.51
C LEU A 327 36.17 -3.24 40.05
N SER A 328 34.99 -3.08 40.65
CA SER A 328 34.83 -3.07 42.10
C SER A 328 35.21 -4.41 42.74
N PHE A 329 34.91 -5.53 42.08
CA PHE A 329 35.36 -6.86 42.52
C PHE A 329 36.86 -7.04 42.33
N ILE A 330 37.41 -6.67 41.16
CA ILE A 330 38.84 -6.82 40.86
C ILE A 330 39.71 -5.97 41.81
N TRP A 331 39.25 -4.78 42.20
CA TRP A 331 39.96 -3.89 43.13
C TRP A 331 39.63 -4.15 44.60
N GLY A 332 38.81 -5.15 44.91
CA GLY A 332 38.48 -5.55 46.29
C GLY A 332 37.60 -4.54 47.03
N TRP A 333 36.88 -3.67 46.33
CA TRP A 333 35.91 -2.75 46.94
C TRP A 333 34.61 -3.44 47.33
N LEU A 334 34.29 -4.55 46.66
CA LEU A 334 33.19 -5.44 47.00
C LEU A 334 33.77 -6.83 47.27
N ASN A 335 33.45 -7.40 48.44
CA ASN A 335 33.79 -8.79 48.73
C ASN A 335 32.67 -9.70 48.21
N VAL A 336 33.06 -10.74 47.48
CA VAL A 336 32.16 -11.83 47.11
C VAL A 336 32.07 -12.74 48.33
N SER A 337 31.09 -12.51 49.21
CA SER A 337 30.70 -13.55 50.17
C SER A 337 29.97 -14.62 49.37
N VAL A 338 30.65 -15.73 49.12
CA VAL A 338 30.06 -16.96 48.54
C VAL A 338 28.92 -17.46 49.43
#